data_AF-A0A241WL01-F1
#
_entry.id   AF-A0A241WL01-F1
#
_cell.length_a   1.000
_cell.length_b   1.000
_cell.length_c   1.000
_cell.angle_alpha   90.00
_cell.angle_beta   90.00
_cell.angle_gamma   90.00
#
_symmetry.space_group_name_H-M   'P 1'
#
loop_
_entity.id
_entity.type
_entity.pdbx_description
1 polymer ?
#
loop_
_entity_poly.entity_id
_entity_poly.type
_entity_poly.pdbx_seq_one_letter_code
_entity_poly.pdbx_strand_id
1 'polypeptide(L)' 'MPIANKPKYDWANVPAHINWIATYEYGDVAWGYVNKPCRKPNTGIWHESGGEWRHRIWLAPYKGHWTQSLEKRPLRGES' A
#
# COMPACT_ATOMS: atom_id res chain seq x y z
N MET A 1 -19.82 7.41 16.88
CA MET A 1 -19.83 7.30 15.40
C MET A 1 -18.50 6.69 15.00
N PRO A 2 -18.47 5.50 14.37
CA PRO A 2 -17.22 4.99 13.85
C PRO A 2 -16.78 5.93 12.73
N ILE A 3 -15.65 6.59 12.93
CA ILE A 3 -15.01 7.41 11.91
C ILE A 3 -14.56 6.40 10.86
N ALA A 4 -15.33 6.25 9.78
CA ALA A 4 -14.92 5.41 8.67
C ALA A 4 -13.57 5.96 8.18
N ASN A 5 -12.48 5.28 8.52
CA ASN A 5 -11.16 5.71 8.15
C ASN A 5 -11.12 5.76 6.63
N LYS A 6 -11.03 6.97 6.07
CA LYS A 6 -10.94 7.15 4.63
C LYS A 6 -9.72 6.37 4.13
N PRO A 7 -9.86 5.49 3.13
CA PRO A 7 -8.72 4.73 2.62
C PRO A 7 -7.68 5.71 2.07
N LYS A 8 -6.40 5.42 2.32
CA LYS A 8 -5.25 6.20 1.86
C LYS A 8 -5.11 6.13 0.34
N TYR A 9 -5.52 5.01 -0.26
CA TYR A 9 -5.47 4.78 -1.71
C TYR A 9 -6.85 4.50 -2.28
N ASP A 10 -7.02 4.80 -3.57
CA ASP A 10 -8.18 4.35 -4.32
C ASP A 10 -8.00 2.87 -4.71
N TRP A 11 -8.76 2.00 -4.05
CA TRP A 11 -8.74 0.56 -4.29
C TRP A 11 -9.61 0.11 -5.47
N ALA A 12 -10.37 1.02 -6.11
CA ALA A 12 -11.34 0.66 -7.15
C ALA A 12 -10.70 -0.04 -8.35
N ASN A 13 -9.49 0.37 -8.74
CA ASN A 13 -8.76 -0.15 -9.90
C ASN A 13 -7.60 -1.08 -9.52
N VAL A 14 -7.55 -1.53 -8.27
CA VAL A 14 -6.44 -2.37 -7.78
C VAL A 14 -6.78 -3.84 -8.00
N PRO A 15 -5.94 -4.61 -8.72
CA PRO A 15 -6.17 -6.03 -8.96
C PRO A 15 -6.46 -6.81 -7.67
N ALA A 16 -7.45 -7.69 -7.70
CA ALA A 16 -7.97 -8.35 -6.49
C ALA A 16 -6.93 -9.15 -5.70
N HIS A 17 -5.88 -9.66 -6.36
CA HIS A 17 -4.78 -10.39 -5.71
C HIS A 17 -3.83 -9.48 -4.90
N ILE A 18 -3.90 -8.15 -5.08
CA ILE A 18 -3.12 -7.18 -4.31
C ILE A 18 -3.85 -6.88 -3.00
N ASN A 19 -3.18 -7.18 -1.88
CA ASN A 19 -3.73 -7.02 -0.54
C ASN A 19 -3.13 -5.83 0.21
N TRP A 20 -2.01 -5.29 -0.25
CA TRP A 20 -1.32 -4.19 0.42
C TRP A 20 -0.83 -3.17 -0.59
N ILE A 21 -0.87 -1.89 -0.21
CA ILE A 21 -0.30 -0.79 -1.00
C ILE A 21 0.61 0.02 -0.10
N ALA A 22 1.77 0.41 -0.64
CA ALA A 22 2.65 1.35 0.03
C ALA A 22 3.30 2.28 -0.99
N THR A 23 3.59 3.50 -0.53
CA THR A 23 4.29 4.52 -1.32
C THR A 23 5.78 4.40 -1.07
N TYR A 24 6.55 4.58 -2.15
CA TYR A 24 8.00 4.62 -2.12
C TYR A 24 8.55 5.83 -1.35
N GLU A 25 9.81 5.82 -0.93
CA GLU A 25 10.37 6.89 -0.07
C GLU A 25 10.23 8.30 -0.63
N TYR A 26 10.28 8.43 -1.96
CA TYR A 26 10.21 9.72 -2.65
C TYR A 26 8.77 10.22 -2.83
N GLY A 27 7.75 9.47 -2.38
CA GLY A 27 6.37 9.92 -2.47
C GLY A 27 5.83 9.99 -3.89
N ASP A 28 6.51 9.37 -4.85
CA ASP A 28 6.28 9.49 -6.29
C ASP A 28 5.52 8.30 -6.88
N VAL A 29 5.70 7.11 -6.31
CA VAL A 29 5.10 5.87 -6.81
C VAL A 29 4.47 5.04 -5.68
N ALA A 30 3.24 4.56 -5.93
CA ALA A 30 2.58 3.54 -5.14
C ALA A 30 2.86 2.13 -5.71
N TRP A 31 3.17 1.20 -4.81
CA TRP A 31 3.43 -0.20 -5.12
C TRP A 31 2.41 -1.10 -4.43
N GLY A 32 1.97 -2.12 -5.16
CA GLY A 32 1.03 -3.13 -4.71
C GLY A 32 1.75 -4.41 -4.36
N TYR A 33 1.34 -5.04 -3.27
CA TYR A 33 1.92 -6.27 -2.74
C TYR A 33 0.83 -7.30 -2.48
N VAL A 34 1.14 -8.56 -2.74
CA VAL A 34 0.24 -9.69 -2.50
C VAL A 34 0.26 -10.04 -1.01
N ASN A 35 1.45 -10.10 -0.42
CA ASN A 35 1.68 -10.31 1.00
C ASN A 35 2.04 -9.00 1.70
N LYS A 36 2.04 -9.01 3.03
CA LYS A 36 2.39 -7.82 3.82
C LYS A 36 3.88 -7.50 3.59
N PRO A 37 4.22 -6.34 3.03
CA PRO A 37 5.62 -5.96 2.88
C PRO A 37 6.19 -5.56 4.25
N CYS A 38 7.48 -5.84 4.42
CA CYS A 38 8.29 -5.37 5.53
C CYS A 38 9.08 -4.15 5.07
N ARG A 39 9.29 -3.20 5.99
CA ARG A 39 10.21 -2.09 5.74
C ARG A 39 11.63 -2.64 5.75
N LYS A 40 12.37 -2.51 4.65
CA LYS A 40 13.81 -2.78 4.70
C LYS A 40 14.50 -1.62 5.41
N PRO A 41 15.34 -1.89 6.43
CA PRO A 41 16.18 -0.86 7.01
C PRO A 41 17.08 -0.26 5.91
N ASN A 42 17.32 1.05 5.99
CA ASN A 42 18.31 1.79 5.19
C ASN A 42 18.11 1.85 3.67
N THR A 43 16.93 1.51 3.15
CA THR A 43 16.70 1.48 1.68
C THR A 43 15.48 2.26 1.22
N GLY A 44 14.68 2.84 2.13
CA GLY A 44 13.50 3.63 1.73
C GLY A 44 12.39 2.81 1.04
N ILE A 45 12.50 1.48 1.03
CA ILE A 45 11.57 0.61 0.29
C ILE A 45 10.74 -0.29 1.20
N TRP A 46 9.53 -0.56 0.75
CA TRP A 46 8.70 -1.67 1.22
C TRP A 46 9.03 -2.91 0.37
N HIS A 47 9.34 -4.02 1.04
CA HIS A 47 9.80 -5.25 0.41
C HIS A 47 9.01 -6.45 0.92
N GLU A 48 8.55 -7.31 0.02
CA GLU A 48 7.87 -8.54 0.38
C GLU A 48 8.89 -9.65 0.68
N SER A 49 8.72 -10.36 1.80
CA SER A 49 9.61 -11.46 2.16
C SER A 49 9.31 -12.68 1.29
N GLY A 50 10.13 -12.92 0.26
CA GLY A 50 9.97 -14.08 -0.64
C GLY A 50 10.12 -13.79 -2.14
N GLY A 51 10.34 -12.53 -2.55
CA GLY A 51 10.63 -12.19 -3.95
C GLY A 51 10.14 -10.80 -4.37
N GLU A 52 10.26 -10.49 -5.67
CA GLU A 52 9.78 -9.25 -6.28
C GLU A 52 8.30 -9.31 -6.71
N TRP A 53 7.40 -9.75 -5.83
CA TRP A 53 5.95 -9.70 -6.08
C TRP A 53 5.38 -8.29 -5.83
N ARG A 54 6.04 -7.27 -6.39
CA ARG A 54 5.57 -5.89 -6.37
C ARG A 54 4.98 -5.54 -7.73
N HIS A 55 3.76 -5.03 -7.72
CA HIS A 55 3.10 -4.53 -8.91
C HIS A 55 3.09 -3.02 -8.85
N ARG A 56 3.57 -2.37 -9.91
CA ARG A 56 3.39 -0.92 -10.03
C ARG A 56 1.90 -0.66 -10.19
N ILE A 57 1.31 0.11 -9.29
CA ILE A 57 -0.09 0.50 -9.39
C ILE A 57 -0.13 1.96 -9.80
N TRP A 58 -0.91 2.24 -10.84
CA TRP A 58 -1.09 3.59 -11.38
C TRP A 58 -2.08 4.37 -10.52
N LEU A 59 -1.69 4.63 -9.27
CA LEU A 59 -2.46 5.38 -8.30
C LEU A 59 -1.70 6.62 -7.85
N ALA A 60 -2.46 7.59 -7.35
CA ALA A 60 -1.87 8.71 -6.64
C ALA A 60 -1.09 8.18 -5.41
N PRO A 61 0.19 8.55 -5.24
CA PRO A 61 0.95 8.18 -4.06
C PRO A 61 0.38 8.84 -2.79
N TYR A 62 0.71 8.24 -1.65
CA TYR A 62 0.34 8.81 -0.35
C TYR A 62 1.06 10.14 -0.13
N LYS A 63 0.30 11.20 0.15
CA LYS A 63 0.82 12.56 0.32
C LYS A 63 1.60 12.78 1.63
N GLY A 64 1.50 11.86 2.59
CA GLY A 64 2.21 11.94 3.85
C GLY A 64 3.55 11.21 3.83
N HIS A 65 4.17 11.04 5.00
CA HIS A 65 5.45 10.34 5.10
C HIS A 65 5.32 8.88 4.64
N TRP A 66 6.20 8.42 3.75
CA TRP A 66 6.13 7.10 3.13
C TRP A 66 6.12 5.94 4.14
N THR A 67 6.71 6.12 5.33
CA THR A 67 6.70 5.13 6.41
C THR A 67 5.30 4.88 6.99
N GLN A 68 4.38 5.81 6.81
CA GLN A 68 2.98 5.70 7.21
C GLN A 68 2.07 5.28 6.04
N SER A 69 2.63 5.13 4.85
CA SER A 69 1.88 4.91 3.63
C SER A 69 1.34 3.49 3.49
N LEU A 70 1.81 2.52 4.29
CA LEU A 70 1.32 1.15 4.21
C LEU A 70 -0.17 1.10 4.54
N GLU A 71 -0.93 0.48 3.64
CA GLU A 71 -2.36 0.22 3.80
C GLU A 71 -2.68 -1.20 3.37
N LYS A 72 -3.50 -1.87 4.17
CA LYS A 72 -4.12 -3.15 3.80
C LYS A 72 -5.40 -2.87 3.03
N ARG A 73 -5.71 -3.69 2.04
CA ARG A 73 -7.00 -3.67 1.33
C ARG A 73 -8.13 -3.68 2.37
N PRO A 74 -9.02 -2.68 2.36
CA PRO A 74 -10.15 -2.68 3.26
C PRO A 74 -11.05 -3.88 2.93
N LEU A 75 -11.47 -4.61 3.97
CA LEU A 75 -12.51 -5.62 3.81
C LEU A 75 -13.81 -4.87 3.44
N ARG A 76 -14.51 -5.31 2.40
CA ARG A 76 -15.85 -4.80 2.11
C ARG A 76 -16.77 -5.28 3.25
N GLY A 77 -16.93 -4.44 4.27
CA GLY A 77 -17.94 -4.56 5.32
C GLY A 77 -17.59 -5.52 6.46
N GLU A 78 -17.23 -4.96 7.61
CA GLU A 78 -18.07 -5.21 8.78
C GLU A 78 -18.78 -3.88 9.04
N SER A 79 -20.07 -3.83 8.69
CA SER A 79 -21.02 -2.80 9.12
C SER A 79 -21.74 -3.29 10.35
#